data_AF-A0A7C7P3S0-F1
#
_entry.id   AF-A0A7C7P3S0-F1
#
_cell.length_a   1.000
_cell.length_b   1.000
_cell.length_c   1.000
_cell.angle_alpha   90.00
_cell.angle_beta   90.00
_cell.angle_gamma   90.00
#
_symmetry.space_group_name_H-M   'P 1'
#
loop_
_entity.id
_entity.type
_entity.pdbx_description
1 polymer ?
#
loop_
_entity_poly.entity_id
_entity_poly.type
_entity_poly.pdbx_seq_one_letter_code
_entity_poly.pdbx_strand_id
1 'polypeptide(L)'
;EASKKYVKRITKNALKHGISEGVILNVNIPDLEEKEIKGIKVCRQARANWKEKFDKRKTPQGKDYYWLTGKFINYDNGSDTDEWALKEGYVSVVPVQFDLTAHHYMQQLNTWQLND
;
A
#
# COMPACT_ATOMS: atom_id res chain seq x y z
N GLU A 1 8.89 14.59 13.39
CA GLU A 1 10.30 14.25 13.74
C GLU A 1 10.58 12.75 13.73
N ALA A 2 9.76 11.90 14.36
CA ALA A 2 9.96 10.45 14.45
C ALA A 2 10.27 9.76 13.09
N SER A 3 9.58 10.18 12.02
CA SER A 3 9.77 9.63 10.67
C SER A 3 11.20 9.73 10.13
N LYS A 4 11.94 10.80 10.46
CA LYS A 4 13.31 11.03 9.95
C LYS A 4 14.26 9.88 10.29
N LYS A 5 14.17 9.35 11.51
CA LYS A 5 14.98 8.23 11.98
C LYS A 5 14.74 6.98 11.16
N TYR A 6 13.47 6.61 10.95
CA TYR A 6 13.09 5.39 10.23
C TYR A 6 13.38 5.50 8.74
N VAL A 7 13.05 6.63 8.10
CA VAL A 7 13.39 6.89 6.70
C VAL A 7 14.90 6.77 6.49
N LYS A 8 15.71 7.47 7.29
CA LYS A 8 17.18 7.42 7.19
C LYS A 8 17.71 6.00 7.36
N ARG A 9 17.17 5.23 8.31
CA ARG A 9 17.57 3.83 8.53
C ARG A 9 17.24 2.95 7.34
N ILE A 10 16.03 3.05 6.79
CA ILE A 10 15.57 2.25 5.65
C ILE A 10 16.38 2.59 4.40
N THR A 11 16.49 3.88 4.06
CA THR A 11 17.24 4.34 2.87
C THR A 11 18.72 3.94 2.93
N LYS A 12 19.39 4.09 4.08
CA LYS A 12 20.79 3.66 4.23
C LYS A 12 20.95 2.16 4.01
N ASN A 13 20.03 1.35 4.51
CA ASN A 13 20.10 -0.11 4.30
C ASN A 13 19.82 -0.48 2.84
N ALA A 14 18.83 0.14 2.21
CA ALA A 14 18.54 -0.03 0.79
C ALA A 14 19.74 0.32 -0.10
N LEU A 15 20.41 1.44 0.16
CA LEU A 15 21.62 1.83 -0.57
C LEU A 15 22.79 0.86 -0.33
N LYS A 16 22.95 0.37 0.90
CA LYS A 16 24.05 -0.54 1.27
C LYS A 16 23.89 -1.94 0.66
N HIS A 17 22.67 -2.47 0.62
CA HIS A 17 22.41 -3.87 0.24
C HIS A 17 21.89 -3.99 -1.20
N GLY A 18 21.47 -2.87 -1.80
CA GLY A 18 20.71 -2.86 -3.04
C GLY A 18 19.24 -3.21 -2.82
N ILE A 19 18.43 -2.89 -3.82
CA ILE A 19 17.08 -3.40 -4.00
C ILE A 19 17.06 -4.07 -5.37
N SER A 20 16.46 -5.24 -5.48
CA SER A 20 16.33 -5.94 -6.75
C SER A 20 15.65 -5.07 -7.81
N GLU A 21 16.09 -5.18 -9.05
CA GLU A 21 15.44 -4.52 -10.17
C GLU A 21 13.94 -4.88 -10.22
N GLY A 22 13.10 -3.90 -10.54
CA GLY A 22 11.64 -4.10 -10.54
C GLY A 22 10.97 -4.00 -9.16
N VAL A 23 11.75 -3.95 -8.06
CA VAL A 23 11.22 -3.90 -6.68
C VAL A 23 11.34 -2.49 -6.10
N ILE A 24 10.28 -2.05 -5.42
CA ILE A 24 10.18 -0.77 -4.72
C ILE A 24 9.76 -1.05 -3.27
N LEU A 25 10.19 -0.21 -2.33
CA LEU A 25 9.72 -0.30 -0.94
C LEU A 25 8.61 0.72 -0.69
N ASN A 26 7.39 0.24 -0.44
CA ASN A 26 6.31 1.04 0.11
C ASN A 26 6.46 1.09 1.64
N VAL A 27 6.52 2.28 2.22
CA VAL A 27 6.79 2.49 3.64
C VAL A 27 5.73 3.39 4.26
N ASN A 28 5.07 2.92 5.32
CA ASN A 28 4.17 3.74 6.13
C ASN A 28 4.70 3.85 7.56
N ILE A 29 4.63 5.05 8.12
CA ILE A 29 5.11 5.37 9.47
C ILE A 29 3.91 5.82 10.29
N PRO A 30 3.63 5.21 11.45
CA PRO A 30 2.47 5.56 12.26
C PRO A 30 2.65 6.95 12.85
N ASP A 31 1.54 7.68 13.01
CA ASP A 31 1.52 9.00 13.63
C ASP A 31 1.58 8.87 15.15
N LEU A 32 2.77 8.50 15.64
CA LEU A 32 3.08 8.25 17.05
C LEU A 32 4.40 8.94 17.43
N GLU A 33 4.57 9.21 18.71
CA GLU A 33 5.85 9.67 19.23
C GLU A 33 6.93 8.61 19.01
N GLU A 34 8.19 9.02 18.80
CA GLU A 34 9.26 8.08 18.43
C GLU A 34 9.44 6.93 19.45
N LYS A 35 9.24 7.24 20.74
CA LYS A 35 9.33 6.28 21.85
C LYS A 35 8.23 5.22 21.84
N GLU A 36 7.11 5.46 21.16
CA GLU A 36 5.94 4.58 21.10
C GLU A 36 5.97 3.67 19.87
N ILE A 37 6.81 3.98 18.88
CA ILE A 37 6.97 3.17 17.68
C ILE A 37 7.74 1.89 18.03
N LYS A 38 7.07 0.74 17.91
CA LYS A 38 7.58 -0.58 18.31
C LYS A 38 8.73 -1.10 17.45
N GLY A 39 8.91 -0.55 16.24
CA GLY A 39 10.00 -0.91 15.33
C GLY A 39 9.60 -0.87 13.86
N ILE A 40 10.38 -1.55 13.02
CA ILE A 40 10.10 -1.75 11.59
C ILE A 40 9.66 -3.19 11.39
N LYS A 41 8.59 -3.42 10.64
CA LYS A 41 8.10 -4.75 10.27
C LYS A 41 8.02 -4.85 8.74
N VAL A 42 8.59 -5.91 8.18
CA VAL A 42 8.39 -6.27 6.77
C VAL A 42 7.00 -6.91 6.65
N CYS A 43 6.21 -6.42 5.72
CA CYS A 43 4.81 -6.76 5.56
C CYS A 43 4.50 -7.14 4.11
N ARG A 44 3.36 -7.80 3.90
CA ARG A 44 2.69 -7.81 2.59
C ARG A 44 1.63 -6.71 2.54
N GLN A 45 1.21 -6.34 1.33
CA GLN A 45 0.11 -5.40 1.13
C GLN A 45 -1.21 -5.99 1.67
N ALA A 46 -1.95 -5.23 2.46
CA ALA A 46 -3.29 -5.61 2.90
C ALA A 46 -4.25 -5.68 1.71
N ARG A 47 -5.16 -6.67 1.73
CA ARG A 47 -6.31 -6.66 0.84
C ARG A 47 -7.35 -5.67 1.38
N ALA A 48 -7.22 -4.41 1.00
CA ALA A 48 -8.13 -3.34 1.41
C ALA A 48 -8.44 -2.39 0.25
N ASN A 49 -9.63 -1.78 0.26
CA ASN A 49 -9.99 -0.75 -0.70
C ASN A 49 -10.98 0.27 -0.10
N TRP A 50 -11.07 1.44 -0.74
CA TRP A 50 -12.16 2.38 -0.46
C TRP A 50 -13.41 1.95 -1.22
N LYS A 51 -14.51 1.72 -0.50
CA LYS A 51 -15.84 1.65 -1.11
C LYS A 51 -16.33 3.08 -1.34
N GLU A 52 -16.27 3.49 -2.60
CA GLU A 52 -16.60 4.84 -3.05
C GLU A 52 -18.09 5.15 -2.88
N LYS A 53 -18.39 6.41 -2.58
CA LYS A 53 -19.73 6.98 -2.54
C LYS A 53 -19.65 8.42 -3.04
N PHE A 54 -20.58 8.80 -3.91
CA PHE A 54 -20.67 10.18 -4.40
C PHE A 54 -21.75 10.93 -3.63
N ASP A 55 -21.36 12.00 -2.95
CA ASP A 55 -22.29 12.92 -2.29
C ASP A 55 -22.67 14.04 -3.26
N LYS A 56 -23.92 13.98 -3.75
CA LYS A 56 -24.46 14.94 -4.72
C LYS A 56 -24.84 16.24 -4.02
N ARG A 57 -24.34 17.36 -4.54
CA ARG A 57 -24.59 18.70 -4.02
C ARG A 57 -24.91 19.68 -5.15
N LYS A 58 -25.33 20.89 -4.78
CA LYS A 58 -25.67 21.98 -5.68
C LYS A 58 -24.75 23.18 -5.48
N THR A 59 -24.19 23.71 -6.56
CA THR A 59 -23.47 24.99 -6.52
C THR A 59 -24.46 26.12 -6.23
N PRO A 60 -24.00 27.33 -5.82
CA PRO A 60 -24.88 28.49 -5.67
C PRO A 60 -25.66 28.84 -6.94
N GLN A 61 -25.13 28.52 -8.12
CA GLN A 61 -25.78 28.71 -9.43
C GLN A 61 -26.69 27.54 -9.84
N GLY A 62 -26.98 26.59 -8.93
CA GLY A 62 -27.90 25.47 -9.16
C GLY A 62 -27.33 24.28 -9.94
N LYS A 63 -26.03 24.30 -10.27
CA LYS A 63 -25.37 23.18 -10.99
C LYS A 63 -25.08 22.02 -10.06
N ASP A 64 -25.23 20.80 -10.56
CA ASP A 64 -24.85 19.60 -9.82
C ASP A 64 -23.33 19.50 -9.71
N TYR A 65 -22.84 19.09 -8.53
CA TYR A 65 -21.48 18.63 -8.34
C TYR A 65 -21.45 17.46 -7.34
N TYR A 66 -20.41 16.65 -7.40
CA TYR A 66 -20.33 15.41 -6.63
C TYR A 66 -19.01 15.37 -5.87
N TRP A 67 -19.09 15.17 -4.55
CA TRP A 67 -17.90 14.86 -3.75
C TRP A 67 -17.66 13.36 -3.76
N LEU A 68 -16.47 12.95 -4.20
CA LEU A 68 -16.00 11.59 -3.96
C LEU A 68 -15.74 11.44 -2.46
N THR A 69 -16.50 10.54 -1.85
CA THR A 69 -16.36 10.10 -0.48
C THR A 69 -16.22 8.58 -0.48
N GLY A 70 -16.07 7.97 0.68
CA GLY A 70 -16.09 6.52 0.77
C GLY A 70 -15.86 6.03 2.18
N LYS A 71 -15.86 4.71 2.33
CA LYS A 71 -15.42 4.03 3.54
C LYS A 71 -14.26 3.11 3.20
N PHE A 72 -13.20 3.18 3.99
CA PHE A 72 -12.11 2.20 3.90
C PHE A 72 -12.61 0.85 4.41
N ILE A 73 -12.41 -0.20 3.61
CA ILE A 73 -12.75 -1.58 3.97
C ILE A 73 -11.48 -2.41 3.88
N ASN A 74 -11.08 -2.96 5.02
CA ASN A 74 -10.04 -3.98 5.09
C ASN A 74 -10.70 -5.36 5.07
N TYR A 75 -10.36 -6.19 4.08
CA TYR A 75 -10.81 -7.58 3.98
C TYR A 75 -9.78 -8.55 4.59
N ASP A 76 -8.65 -8.03 5.02
CA ASP A 76 -7.56 -8.80 5.59
C ASP A 76 -7.68 -8.86 7.12
N ASN A 77 -7.41 -10.04 7.67
CA ASN A 77 -7.35 -10.26 9.12
C ASN A 77 -5.93 -10.72 9.54
N GLY A 78 -4.96 -10.66 8.63
CA GLY A 78 -3.59 -11.10 8.86
C GLY A 78 -2.77 -10.08 9.67
N SER A 79 -1.92 -10.61 10.56
CA SER A 79 -0.96 -9.82 11.35
C SER A 79 0.39 -9.58 10.64
N ASP A 80 0.45 -9.94 9.36
CA ASP A 80 1.58 -9.76 8.45
C ASP A 80 1.34 -8.64 7.41
N THR A 81 0.23 -7.90 7.54
CA THR A 81 -0.13 -6.80 6.64
C THR A 81 0.44 -5.46 7.08
N ASP A 82 0.56 -4.55 6.12
CA ASP A 82 0.94 -3.16 6.34
C ASP A 82 -0.06 -2.40 7.21
N GLU A 83 -1.37 -2.56 6.98
CA GLU A 83 -2.43 -1.94 7.77
C GLU A 83 -2.38 -2.40 9.24
N TRP A 84 -2.27 -3.72 9.47
CA TRP A 84 -2.16 -4.25 10.82
C TRP A 84 -0.89 -3.74 11.52
N ALA A 85 0.25 -3.76 10.84
CA ALA A 85 1.51 -3.29 11.41
C ALA A 85 1.43 -1.82 11.81
N LEU A 86 0.85 -0.97 10.94
CA LEU A 86 0.66 0.45 11.21
C LEU A 86 -0.26 0.68 12.42
N LYS A 87 -1.40 -0.04 12.47
CA LYS A 87 -2.36 0.01 13.58
C LYS A 87 -1.73 -0.42 14.90
N GLU A 88 -0.82 -1.39 14.87
CA GLU A 88 -0.11 -1.88 16.05
C GLU A 88 1.12 -1.03 16.43
N GLY A 89 1.37 0.10 15.76
CA GLY A 89 2.46 1.02 16.09
C GLY A 89 3.82 0.61 15.54
N TYR A 90 3.85 -0.21 14.49
CA TYR A 90 5.07 -0.49 13.71
C TYR A 90 5.13 0.38 12.45
N VAL A 91 6.35 0.71 12.04
CA VAL A 91 6.61 1.14 10.66
C VAL A 91 6.46 -0.06 9.75
N SER A 92 5.57 0.02 8.75
CA SER A 92 5.41 -1.04 7.76
C SER A 92 6.32 -0.81 6.57
N VAL A 93 6.95 -1.88 6.08
CA VAL A 93 7.75 -1.88 4.84
C VAL A 93 7.26 -3.03 3.97
N VAL A 94 6.67 -2.71 2.83
CA VAL A 94 6.18 -3.68 1.85
C VAL A 94 7.05 -3.63 0.61
N PRO A 95 7.75 -4.72 0.24
CA PRO A 95 8.36 -4.82 -1.07
C PRO A 95 7.25 -5.02 -2.11
N VAL A 96 7.12 -4.06 -3.03
CA VAL A 96 6.14 -4.08 -4.11
C VAL A 96 6.84 -4.14 -5.46
N GLN A 97 6.12 -4.65 -6.47
CA GLN A 97 6.53 -4.62 -7.87
C GLN A 97 5.65 -3.63 -8.62
N PHE A 98 6.18 -3.02 -9.70
CA PHE A 98 5.41 -2.15 -10.58
C PHE A 98 5.01 -2.84 -11.90
N ASP A 99 5.67 -3.93 -12.26
CA ASP A 99 5.21 -4.81 -13.33
C ASP A 99 4.10 -5.72 -12.78
N LEU A 100 2.89 -5.49 -13.25
CA LEU A 100 1.69 -6.23 -12.84
C LEU A 100 1.41 -7.43 -13.76
N THR A 101 2.27 -7.68 -14.75
CA THR A 101 2.15 -8.84 -15.62
C THR A 101 2.29 -10.11 -14.78
N ALA A 102 1.25 -10.96 -14.80
CA ALA A 102 1.28 -12.26 -14.14
C ALA A 102 2.14 -13.24 -14.96
N HIS A 103 3.47 -13.01 -15.00
CA HIS A 103 4.43 -13.82 -15.77
C HIS A 103 4.31 -15.32 -15.49
N HIS A 104 4.00 -15.69 -14.24
CA HIS A 104 3.75 -17.07 -13.82
C HIS A 104 2.53 -17.73 -14.52
N TYR A 105 1.55 -16.93 -14.93
CA TYR A 105 0.31 -17.40 -15.57
C TYR A 105 0.38 -17.37 -17.10
N MET A 106 1.36 -16.66 -17.68
CA MET A 106 1.48 -16.54 -19.14
C MET A 106 1.63 -17.90 -19.82
N GLN A 107 2.38 -18.83 -19.23
CA GLN A 107 2.53 -20.18 -19.78
C GLN A 107 1.19 -20.91 -19.87
N GLN A 108 0.36 -20.81 -18.83
CA GLN A 108 -0.98 -21.39 -18.82
C GLN A 108 -1.88 -20.72 -19.86
N LEU A 109 -1.84 -19.39 -19.96
CA LEU A 109 -2.66 -18.67 -20.93
C LEU A 109 -2.30 -19.02 -22.38
N ASN A 110 -1.01 -19.25 -22.68
CA ASN A 110 -0.54 -19.66 -24.00
C ASN A 110 -0.98 -21.09 -24.42
N THR A 111 -1.52 -21.89 -23.50
CA THR A 111 -2.10 -23.21 -23.85
C THR A 111 -3.48 -23.10 -24.48
N TRP A 112 -4.09 -21.92 -24.44
CA TRP A 112 -5.42 -21.71 -25.01
C TRP A 112 -5.32 -21.55 -26.53
N GLN A 113 -6.23 -22.19 -27.27
CA GLN A 113 -6.37 -21.97 -28.72
C GLN A 113 -7.14 -20.66 -28.94
N LEU A 114 -6.42 -19.54 -28.87
CA LEU A 114 -7.00 -18.19 -28.99
C LEU A 114 -7.10 -17.70 -30.44
N ASN A 115 -6.48 -18.40 -31.37
CA ASN A 115 -6.50 -18.07 -32.80
C ASN A 115 -7.32 -19.10 -33.55
N ASP A 116 -8.05 -18.64 -34.57
CA ASP A 116 -8.78 -19.48 -35.54
C ASP A 116 -7.83 -20.29 -36.43
#